data_AF-A0A1V6WSB8-F1
#
_entry.id   AF-A0A1V6WSB8-F1
#
_cell.length_a   1.000
_cell.length_b   1.000
_cell.length_c   1.000
_cell.angle_alpha   90.00
_cell.angle_beta   90.00
_cell.angle_gamma   90.00
#
_symmetry.space_group_name_H-M   'P 1'
#
loop_
_entity.id
_entity.type
_entity.pdbx_description
1 polymer ?
#
loop_
_entity_poly.entity_id
_entity_poly.type
_entity_poly.pdbx_seq_one_letter_code
_entity_poly.pdbx_strand_id
1 'polypeptide(L)'
;MRLPSASDINLDIDQYTNRIIPSSQVHRLPGPISRFLGHRNSPAREIGDLVVCAWSFVGAFCGILLVAGVFQSSPLIQSHHPPLIIASLGATAILDYHTIQSPLAQPRSSILGHAFSAIVGVGITKLFMLRDDFESLRWIAGAVSCAAASSIMGITKTVHPPGGATALLAAVDPSIGKLGWYFVALVILGSLLMLLCALLINNIQRQFPVFWWTPQDVGKQTKNDIEAPVAEKETVEELLVRIGPVSERDTIIITPAHIIVPEGFDLGQEECGILEILRDRLRERHGVS
;
A
#
# COMPACT_ATOMS: atom_id res chain seq x y z
N MET A 1 -14.95 37.01 -2.24
CA MET A 1 -15.12 35.57 -1.93
C MET A 1 -13.73 35.03 -1.64
N ARG A 2 -13.37 34.73 -0.39
CA ARG A 2 -12.06 34.12 -0.09
C ARG A 2 -12.08 32.70 -0.63
N LEU A 3 -11.16 32.36 -1.52
CA LEU A 3 -10.98 30.97 -1.94
C LEU A 3 -10.63 30.16 -0.69
N PRO A 4 -11.21 28.97 -0.49
CA PRO A 4 -10.81 28.07 0.59
C PRO A 4 -9.30 27.82 0.51
N SER A 5 -8.65 27.66 1.66
CA SER A 5 -7.22 27.36 1.71
C SER A 5 -6.98 26.02 1.01
N ALA A 6 -5.83 25.84 0.36
CA ALA A 6 -5.48 24.56 -0.26
C ALA A 6 -5.50 23.39 0.75
N SER A 7 -5.31 23.68 2.04
CA SER A 7 -5.45 22.74 3.16
C SER A 7 -6.88 22.25 3.41
N ASP A 8 -7.89 23.01 3.00
CA ASP A 8 -9.30 22.74 3.30
C ASP A 8 -9.92 21.76 2.29
N ILE A 9 -9.23 21.49 1.17
CA ILE A 9 -9.64 20.54 0.13
C ILE A 9 -8.98 19.18 0.40
N ASN A 10 -9.39 18.52 1.49
CA ASN A 10 -8.95 17.16 1.79
C ASN A 10 -10.04 16.16 1.43
N LEU A 11 -9.89 15.48 0.29
CA LEU A 11 -10.76 14.37 -0.10
C LEU A 11 -10.16 13.07 0.42
N ASP A 12 -10.67 12.60 1.54
CA ASP A 12 -10.32 11.30 2.09
C ASP A 12 -11.49 10.31 1.92
N ILE A 13 -11.41 9.47 0.90
CA ILE A 13 -12.44 8.47 0.59
C ILE A 13 -12.59 7.41 1.71
N ASP A 14 -11.56 7.22 2.53
CA ASP A 14 -11.56 6.27 3.63
C ASP A 14 -12.58 6.66 4.71
N GLN A 15 -12.87 7.95 4.90
CA GLN A 15 -13.92 8.42 5.81
C GLN A 15 -15.31 7.87 5.47
N TYR A 16 -15.58 7.64 4.18
CA TYR A 16 -16.86 7.12 3.70
C TYR A 16 -16.83 5.59 3.61
N THR A 17 -15.75 5.02 3.08
CA THR A 17 -15.65 3.58 2.84
C THR A 17 -15.45 2.79 4.13
N ASN A 18 -14.63 3.27 5.07
CA ASN A 18 -14.34 2.57 6.33
C ASN A 18 -15.59 2.40 7.21
N ARG A 19 -16.56 3.31 7.09
CA ARG A 19 -17.86 3.21 7.80
C ARG A 19 -18.71 2.02 7.34
N ILE A 20 -18.57 1.63 6.07
CA ILE A 20 -19.38 0.58 5.45
C ILE A 20 -18.69 -0.79 5.59
N ILE A 21 -17.36 -0.79 5.62
CA ILE A 21 -16.57 -2.00 5.55
C ILE A 21 -16.53 -2.69 6.92
N PRO A 22 -16.86 -4.00 7.00
CA PRO A 22 -16.80 -4.73 8.25
C PRO A 22 -15.34 -4.92 8.70
N SER A 23 -15.16 -5.03 10.02
CA SER A 23 -13.85 -5.37 10.60
C SER A 23 -13.37 -6.73 10.14
N SER A 24 -12.04 -6.86 10.02
CA SER A 24 -11.39 -8.09 9.57
C SER A 24 -11.73 -9.26 10.49
N GLN A 25 -12.39 -10.28 9.93
CA GLN A 25 -12.76 -11.50 10.66
C GLN A 25 -11.69 -12.60 10.56
N VAL A 26 -10.48 -12.27 10.09
CA VAL A 26 -9.40 -13.26 9.88
C VAL A 26 -9.06 -14.01 11.17
N HIS A 27 -9.23 -13.38 12.34
CA HIS A 27 -9.03 -13.99 13.66
C HIS A 27 -9.97 -15.18 13.95
N ARG A 28 -11.10 -15.31 13.24
CA ARG A 28 -12.06 -16.41 13.41
C ARG A 28 -11.72 -17.66 12.61
N LEU A 29 -10.81 -17.54 11.65
CA LEU A 29 -10.43 -18.65 10.77
C LEU A 29 -9.51 -19.66 11.51
N PRO A 30 -9.45 -20.92 11.05
CA PRO A 30 -8.53 -21.91 11.61
C PRO A 30 -7.09 -21.38 11.61
N GLY A 31 -6.35 -21.64 12.69
CA GLY A 31 -5.02 -21.06 12.94
C GLY A 31 -4.06 -21.06 11.74
N PRO A 32 -3.90 -22.18 10.99
CA PRO A 32 -3.03 -22.19 9.81
C PRO A 32 -3.46 -21.18 8.74
N ILE A 33 -4.75 -21.12 8.43
CA ILE A 33 -5.30 -20.21 7.40
C ILE A 33 -5.20 -18.76 7.86
N SER A 34 -5.57 -18.50 9.12
CA SER A 34 -5.49 -17.18 9.73
C SER A 34 -4.07 -16.61 9.68
N ARG A 35 -3.06 -17.45 9.93
CA ARG A 35 -1.64 -17.10 9.83
C ARG A 35 -1.23 -16.63 8.44
N PHE A 36 -1.62 -17.35 7.39
CA PHE A 36 -1.29 -16.98 6.00
C PHE A 36 -2.07 -15.77 5.49
N LEU A 37 -3.09 -15.33 6.22
CA LEU A 37 -3.85 -14.11 5.96
C LEU A 37 -3.40 -12.92 6.83
N GLY A 38 -2.23 -13.03 7.47
CA GLY A 38 -1.57 -11.95 8.21
C GLY A 38 -1.91 -11.88 9.70
N HIS A 39 -2.84 -12.70 10.20
CA HIS A 39 -3.18 -12.68 11.62
C HIS A 39 -2.12 -13.37 12.46
N ARG A 40 -1.66 -12.69 13.51
CA ARG A 40 -0.69 -13.16 14.48
C ARG A 40 -1.16 -12.83 15.89
N ASN A 41 -1.04 -13.80 16.81
CA ASN A 41 -1.32 -13.61 18.23
C ASN A 41 -0.23 -12.79 18.95
N SER A 42 0.94 -12.66 18.34
CA SER A 42 2.09 -11.92 18.86
C SER A 42 2.77 -11.22 17.69
N PRO A 43 3.34 -10.02 17.90
CA PRO A 43 4.05 -9.30 16.84
C PRO A 43 5.13 -10.19 16.23
N ALA A 44 5.27 -10.16 14.90
CA ALA A 44 6.30 -10.91 14.21
C ALA A 44 7.68 -10.45 14.69
N ARG A 45 8.58 -11.42 14.92
CA ARG A 45 9.96 -11.10 15.27
C ARG A 45 10.64 -10.40 14.12
N GLU A 46 11.43 -9.38 14.42
CA GLU A 46 12.34 -8.78 13.48
C GLU A 46 13.40 -9.81 13.07
N ILE A 47 13.63 -9.90 11.78
CA ILE A 47 14.59 -10.84 11.18
C ILE A 47 15.70 -10.03 10.52
N GLY A 48 16.92 -10.56 10.53
CA GLY A 48 18.07 -9.86 9.94
C GLY A 48 17.94 -9.68 8.43
N ASP A 49 18.57 -8.63 7.91
CA ASP A 49 18.46 -8.17 6.52
C ASP A 49 18.80 -9.25 5.48
N LEU A 50 19.80 -10.11 5.76
CA LEU A 50 20.15 -11.21 4.85
C LEU A 50 19.02 -12.23 4.71
N VAL A 51 18.30 -12.50 5.79
CA VAL A 51 17.14 -13.40 5.79
C VAL A 51 15.98 -12.73 5.06
N VAL A 52 15.79 -11.42 5.24
CA VAL A 52 14.83 -10.63 4.45
C VAL A 52 15.14 -10.71 2.97
N CYS A 53 16.40 -10.51 2.56
CA CYS A 53 16.84 -10.61 1.18
C CYS A 53 16.63 -12.01 0.60
N ALA A 54 16.94 -13.06 1.36
CA ALA A 54 16.71 -14.44 0.93
C ALA A 54 15.22 -14.74 0.70
N TRP A 55 14.34 -14.35 1.63
CA TRP A 55 12.90 -14.52 1.45
C TRP A 55 12.33 -13.65 0.34
N SER A 56 12.85 -12.44 0.17
CA SER A 56 12.47 -11.54 -0.93
C SER A 56 12.82 -12.17 -2.29
N PHE A 57 14.02 -12.76 -2.40
CA PHE A 57 14.44 -13.48 -3.62
C PHE A 57 13.52 -14.66 -3.90
N VAL A 58 13.28 -15.53 -2.91
CA VAL A 58 12.41 -16.70 -3.07
C VAL A 58 10.98 -16.27 -3.45
N GLY A 59 10.44 -15.26 -2.77
CA GLY A 59 9.11 -14.73 -3.04
C GLY A 59 8.99 -14.16 -4.44
N ALA A 60 9.92 -13.29 -4.85
CA ALA A 60 9.93 -12.68 -6.18
C ALA A 60 10.10 -13.73 -7.27
N PHE A 61 11.04 -14.67 -7.11
CA PHE A 61 11.23 -15.76 -8.04
C PHE A 61 9.97 -16.61 -8.20
N CYS A 62 9.40 -17.09 -7.08
CA CYS A 62 8.19 -17.92 -7.11
C CYS A 62 6.99 -17.18 -7.67
N GLY A 63 6.79 -15.91 -7.32
CA GLY A 63 5.67 -15.10 -7.79
C GLY A 63 5.72 -14.85 -9.29
N ILE A 64 6.87 -14.37 -9.77
CA ILE A 64 7.09 -14.12 -11.19
C ILE A 64 7.00 -15.41 -12.00
N LEU A 65 7.61 -16.50 -11.52
CA LEU A 65 7.53 -17.81 -12.16
C LEU A 65 6.10 -18.35 -12.20
N LEU A 66 5.32 -18.15 -11.13
CA LEU A 66 3.91 -18.56 -11.08
C LEU A 66 3.08 -17.83 -12.13
N VAL A 67 3.21 -16.50 -12.23
CA VAL A 67 2.50 -15.71 -13.25
C VAL A 67 2.91 -16.13 -14.65
N ALA A 68 4.21 -16.16 -14.93
CA ALA A 68 4.73 -16.53 -16.24
C ALA A 68 4.33 -17.96 -16.61
N GLY A 69 4.37 -18.89 -15.65
CA GLY A 69 3.96 -20.28 -15.82
C GLY A 69 2.47 -20.41 -16.16
N VAL A 70 1.58 -19.68 -15.46
CA VAL A 70 0.14 -19.67 -15.76
C VAL A 70 -0.14 -19.07 -17.14
N PHE A 71 0.52 -17.96 -17.48
CA PHE A 71 0.34 -17.31 -18.79
C PHE A 71 0.83 -18.21 -19.92
N GLN A 72 1.98 -18.87 -19.73
CA GLN A 72 2.57 -19.78 -20.71
C GLN A 72 1.76 -21.08 -20.91
N SER A 73 1.23 -21.65 -19.83
CA SER A 73 0.59 -22.97 -19.86
C SER A 73 -0.89 -22.95 -20.23
N SER A 74 -1.58 -21.82 -20.06
CA SER A 74 -3.01 -21.71 -20.34
C SER A 74 -3.30 -21.53 -21.84
N PRO A 75 -3.95 -22.48 -22.52
CA PRO A 75 -4.27 -22.36 -23.95
C PRO A 75 -5.19 -21.18 -24.26
N LEU A 76 -6.12 -20.88 -23.33
CA LEU A 76 -7.04 -19.75 -23.43
C LEU A 76 -6.29 -18.41 -23.36
N ILE A 77 -5.25 -18.31 -22.53
CA ILE A 77 -4.46 -17.09 -22.45
C ILE A 77 -3.60 -16.96 -23.71
N GLN A 78 -2.97 -18.05 -24.15
CA GLN A 78 -2.12 -18.09 -25.33
C GLN A 78 -2.84 -17.79 -26.65
N SER A 79 -4.13 -18.11 -26.78
CA SER A 79 -4.92 -17.75 -27.97
C SER A 79 -5.04 -16.25 -28.22
N HIS A 80 -4.76 -15.42 -27.22
CA HIS A 80 -4.74 -13.96 -27.33
C HIS A 80 -3.33 -13.37 -27.54
N HIS A 81 -2.29 -14.21 -27.71
CA HIS A 81 -0.89 -13.78 -27.84
C HIS A 81 -0.45 -12.80 -26.73
N PRO A 82 -0.54 -13.22 -25.46
CA PRO A 82 -0.21 -12.39 -24.32
C PRO A 82 1.31 -12.16 -24.27
N PRO A 83 1.78 -11.09 -23.59
CA PRO A 83 3.19 -10.99 -23.23
C PRO A 83 3.56 -12.16 -22.31
N LEU A 84 4.82 -12.60 -22.34
CA LEU A 84 5.34 -13.61 -21.42
C LEU A 84 5.12 -13.18 -19.95
N ILE A 85 5.38 -11.90 -19.68
CA ILE A 85 5.06 -11.25 -18.42
C ILE A 85 4.78 -9.77 -18.64
N ILE A 86 3.92 -9.21 -17.80
CA ILE A 86 3.66 -7.76 -17.76
C ILE A 86 4.74 -7.13 -16.89
N ALA A 87 5.57 -6.26 -17.48
CA ALA A 87 6.77 -5.71 -16.81
C ALA A 87 6.46 -5.01 -15.48
N SER A 88 5.28 -4.40 -15.31
CA SER A 88 4.86 -3.80 -14.05
C SER A 88 4.82 -4.81 -12.89
N LEU A 89 4.47 -6.08 -13.15
CA LEU A 89 4.46 -7.12 -12.11
C LEU A 89 5.87 -7.41 -11.55
N GLY A 90 6.93 -7.09 -12.31
CA GLY A 90 8.30 -7.12 -11.80
C GLY A 90 8.53 -6.09 -10.69
N ALA A 91 7.99 -4.88 -10.83
CA ALA A 91 8.04 -3.87 -9.78
C ALA A 91 7.11 -4.21 -8.60
N THR A 92 5.96 -4.84 -8.88
CA THR A 92 5.07 -5.42 -7.84
C THR A 92 5.79 -6.45 -6.99
N ALA A 93 6.65 -7.28 -7.59
CA ALA A 93 7.46 -8.25 -6.84
C ALA A 93 8.33 -7.58 -5.78
N ILE A 94 8.91 -6.41 -6.07
CA ILE A 94 9.72 -5.69 -5.09
C ILE A 94 8.84 -5.23 -3.91
N LEU A 95 7.67 -4.68 -4.19
CA LEU A 95 6.75 -4.24 -3.15
C LEU A 95 6.22 -5.41 -2.30
N ASP A 96 5.72 -6.44 -2.97
CA ASP A 96 5.01 -7.56 -2.34
C ASP A 96 5.97 -8.51 -1.59
N TYR A 97 7.26 -8.60 -1.95
CA TYR A 97 8.19 -9.56 -1.32
C TYR A 97 9.34 -8.91 -0.55
N HIS A 98 9.74 -7.68 -0.87
CA HIS A 98 10.83 -6.98 -0.18
C HIS A 98 10.29 -5.98 0.84
N THR A 99 9.45 -5.04 0.41
CA THR A 99 8.92 -3.98 1.29
C THR A 99 7.52 -4.31 1.83
N ILE A 100 7.38 -5.49 2.45
CA ILE A 100 6.08 -6.09 2.80
C ILE A 100 5.26 -5.28 3.82
N GLN A 101 5.92 -4.39 4.57
CA GLN A 101 5.28 -3.49 5.54
C GLN A 101 4.75 -2.21 4.89
N SER A 102 5.14 -1.92 3.64
CA SER A 102 4.70 -0.72 2.94
C SER A 102 3.18 -0.73 2.72
N PRO A 103 2.47 0.38 3.00
CA PRO A 103 1.07 0.55 2.62
C PRO A 103 0.80 0.32 1.12
N LEU A 104 1.81 0.55 0.28
CA LEU A 104 1.73 0.39 -1.18
C LEU A 104 1.74 -1.09 -1.61
N ALA A 105 2.26 -1.98 -0.76
CA ALA A 105 2.32 -3.43 -0.98
C ALA A 105 1.07 -4.16 -0.45
N GLN A 106 0.20 -3.47 0.30
CA GLN A 106 -0.96 -4.11 0.92
C GLN A 106 -2.01 -4.52 -0.14
N PRO A 107 -2.86 -5.54 0.15
CA PRO A 107 -3.73 -6.16 -0.85
C PRO A 107 -4.65 -5.18 -1.57
N ARG A 108 -5.26 -4.22 -0.84
CA ARG A 108 -6.10 -3.17 -1.45
C ARG A 108 -5.33 -2.37 -2.50
N SER A 109 -4.14 -1.87 -2.15
CA SER A 109 -3.31 -1.07 -3.05
C SER A 109 -2.85 -1.89 -4.25
N SER A 110 -2.28 -3.07 -4.02
CA SER A 110 -1.76 -3.94 -5.09
C SER A 110 -2.86 -4.33 -6.10
N ILE A 111 -4.00 -4.84 -5.64
CA ILE A 111 -5.06 -5.32 -6.53
C ILE A 111 -5.81 -4.15 -7.19
N LEU A 112 -6.31 -3.19 -6.40
CA LEU A 112 -7.12 -2.10 -6.96
C LEU A 112 -6.28 -1.10 -7.76
N GLY A 113 -5.04 -0.84 -7.34
CA GLY A 113 -4.12 0.01 -8.09
C GLY A 113 -3.88 -0.55 -9.48
N HIS A 114 -3.56 -1.83 -9.60
CA HIS A 114 -3.46 -2.50 -10.90
C HIS A 114 -4.76 -2.50 -11.70
N ALA A 115 -5.90 -2.80 -11.07
CA ALA A 115 -7.20 -2.85 -11.74
C ALA A 115 -7.59 -1.48 -12.33
N PHE A 116 -7.54 -0.42 -11.51
CA PHE A 116 -7.85 0.93 -11.96
C PHE A 116 -6.88 1.40 -13.04
N SER A 117 -5.59 1.16 -12.87
CA SER A 117 -4.59 1.52 -13.88
C SER A 117 -4.81 0.83 -15.22
N ALA A 118 -5.12 -0.48 -15.23
CA ALA A 118 -5.39 -1.19 -16.46
C ALA A 118 -6.67 -0.70 -17.16
N ILE A 119 -7.74 -0.46 -16.38
CA ILE A 119 -9.02 0.07 -16.91
C ILE A 119 -8.79 1.45 -17.54
N VAL A 120 -8.10 2.34 -16.83
CA VAL A 120 -7.84 3.71 -17.26
C VAL A 120 -6.93 3.73 -18.48
N GLY A 121 -5.83 2.97 -18.46
CA GLY A 121 -4.89 2.88 -19.59
C GLY A 121 -5.56 2.35 -20.85
N VAL A 122 -6.33 1.26 -20.75
CA VAL A 122 -7.08 0.71 -21.89
C VAL A 122 -8.15 1.69 -22.37
N GLY A 123 -8.90 2.32 -21.45
CA GLY A 123 -9.93 3.30 -21.79
C GLY A 123 -9.38 4.50 -22.57
N ILE A 124 -8.27 5.08 -22.09
CA ILE A 124 -7.59 6.20 -22.76
C ILE A 124 -7.03 5.74 -24.11
N THR A 125 -6.39 4.58 -24.17
CA THR A 125 -5.88 4.02 -25.44
C THR A 125 -7.00 3.89 -26.46
N LYS A 126 -8.14 3.30 -26.08
CA LYS A 126 -9.31 3.14 -26.97
C LYS A 126 -9.88 4.49 -27.42
N LEU A 127 -9.88 5.51 -26.56
CA LEU A 127 -10.31 6.86 -26.93
C LEU A 127 -9.37 7.49 -27.97
N PHE A 128 -8.06 7.36 -27.78
CA PHE A 128 -7.06 7.85 -28.74
C PHE A 128 -7.09 7.08 -30.06
N MET A 129 -7.42 5.79 -30.06
CA MET A 129 -7.59 4.99 -31.29
C MET A 129 -8.73 5.48 -32.21
N LEU A 130 -9.61 6.38 -31.75
CA LEU A 130 -10.61 7.02 -32.62
C LEU A 130 -10.00 8.02 -33.60
N ARG A 131 -8.72 8.35 -33.43
CA ARG A 131 -7.96 9.25 -34.28
C ARG A 131 -7.12 8.47 -35.30
N ASP A 132 -7.12 8.92 -36.55
CA ASP A 132 -6.31 8.30 -37.61
C ASP A 132 -4.80 8.43 -37.37
N ASP A 133 -4.37 9.45 -36.62
CA ASP A 133 -2.97 9.72 -36.26
C ASP A 133 -2.54 9.06 -34.93
N PHE A 134 -3.29 8.10 -34.38
CA PHE A 134 -3.00 7.48 -33.08
C PHE A 134 -1.56 6.95 -32.94
N GLU A 135 -0.98 6.37 -34.00
CA GLU A 135 0.41 5.89 -33.98
C GLU A 135 1.42 6.97 -33.58
N SER A 136 1.26 8.20 -34.06
CA SER A 136 2.15 9.32 -33.70
C SER A 136 1.83 9.92 -32.32
N LEU A 137 0.64 9.63 -31.77
CA LEU A 137 0.14 10.17 -30.50
C LEU A 137 0.31 9.23 -29.30
N ARG A 138 0.88 8.03 -29.47
CA ARG A 138 1.06 7.05 -28.39
C ARG A 138 1.79 7.60 -27.16
N TRP A 139 2.79 8.46 -27.36
CA TRP A 139 3.54 9.07 -26.26
C TRP A 139 2.65 9.98 -25.38
N ILE A 140 1.71 10.72 -26.00
CA ILE A 140 0.70 11.51 -25.28
C ILE A 140 -0.29 10.58 -24.59
N ALA A 141 -0.81 9.58 -25.30
CA ALA A 141 -1.75 8.61 -24.73
C ALA A 141 -1.14 7.91 -23.49
N GLY A 142 0.14 7.55 -23.55
CA GLY A 142 0.89 7.00 -22.42
C GLY A 142 1.00 7.97 -21.25
N ALA A 143 1.43 9.21 -21.49
CA ALA A 143 1.53 10.23 -20.45
C ALA A 143 0.18 10.50 -19.76
N VAL A 144 -0.89 10.65 -20.54
CA VAL A 144 -2.25 10.86 -20.03
C VAL A 144 -2.73 9.63 -19.26
N SER A 145 -2.44 8.41 -19.75
CA SER A 145 -2.79 7.16 -19.05
C SER A 145 -2.15 7.05 -17.69
N CYS A 146 -0.84 7.29 -17.60
CA CYS A 146 -0.10 7.24 -16.34
C CYS A 146 -0.59 8.31 -15.35
N ALA A 147 -0.76 9.55 -15.82
CA ALA A 147 -1.23 10.66 -14.98
C ALA A 147 -2.66 10.44 -14.45
N ALA A 148 -3.58 10.03 -15.32
CA ALA A 148 -4.96 9.75 -14.94
C ALA A 148 -5.05 8.57 -13.96
N ALA A 149 -4.29 7.50 -14.20
CA ALA A 149 -4.23 6.36 -13.29
C ALA A 149 -3.66 6.74 -11.92
N SER A 150 -2.60 7.56 -11.89
CA SER A 150 -2.03 8.10 -10.64
C SER A 150 -3.05 8.91 -9.85
N SER A 151 -3.78 9.81 -10.52
CA SER A 151 -4.83 10.61 -9.89
C SER A 151 -5.96 9.75 -9.32
N ILE A 152 -6.42 8.75 -10.06
CA ILE A 152 -7.48 7.83 -9.60
C ILE A 152 -7.00 7.00 -8.41
N MET A 153 -5.77 6.49 -8.44
CA MET A 153 -5.19 5.79 -7.30
C MET A 153 -5.06 6.69 -6.07
N GLY A 154 -4.67 7.96 -6.26
CA GLY A 154 -4.58 8.96 -5.19
C GLY A 154 -5.95 9.25 -4.54
N ILE A 155 -6.98 9.45 -5.36
CA ILE A 155 -8.36 9.68 -4.91
C ILE A 155 -8.93 8.46 -4.17
N THR A 156 -8.67 7.26 -4.70
CA THR A 156 -9.20 6.01 -4.15
C THR A 156 -8.36 5.44 -2.99
N LYS A 157 -7.24 6.09 -2.65
CA LYS A 157 -6.24 5.62 -1.66
C LYS A 157 -5.74 4.20 -1.98
N THR A 158 -5.49 3.93 -3.26
CA THR A 158 -5.01 2.63 -3.78
C THR A 158 -3.67 2.75 -4.50
N VAL A 159 -2.86 3.74 -4.13
CA VAL A 159 -1.58 4.01 -4.79
C VAL A 159 -0.68 2.77 -4.75
N HIS A 160 -0.41 2.26 -5.94
CA HIS A 160 0.51 1.16 -6.17
C HIS A 160 1.41 1.51 -7.36
N PRO A 161 2.68 1.91 -7.11
CA PRO A 161 3.72 2.21 -8.07
C PRO A 161 3.56 1.60 -9.48
N PRO A 162 3.61 0.26 -9.51
CA PRO A 162 3.48 -0.58 -10.71
C PRO A 162 2.22 -0.35 -11.54
N GLY A 163 1.13 0.10 -10.93
CA GLY A 163 -0.10 0.49 -11.63
C GLY A 163 0.17 1.58 -12.68
N GLY A 164 0.97 2.60 -12.35
CA GLY A 164 1.32 3.66 -13.30
C GLY A 164 1.97 3.11 -14.59
N ALA A 165 2.93 2.20 -14.42
CA ALA A 165 3.57 1.48 -15.54
C ALA A 165 2.58 0.59 -16.31
N THR A 166 1.60 -0.01 -15.63
CA THR A 166 0.53 -0.81 -16.25
C THR A 166 -0.34 0.05 -17.16
N ALA A 167 -0.75 1.23 -16.70
CA ALA A 167 -1.55 2.17 -17.50
C ALA A 167 -0.76 2.71 -18.70
N LEU A 168 0.50 3.07 -18.49
CA LEU A 168 1.42 3.51 -19.55
C LEU A 168 1.55 2.42 -20.63
N LEU A 169 1.84 1.18 -20.24
CA LEU A 169 2.08 0.06 -21.13
C LEU A 169 0.90 -0.21 -22.07
N ALA A 170 -0.33 -0.10 -21.56
CA ALA A 170 -1.55 -0.27 -22.36
C ALA A 170 -1.63 0.68 -23.57
N ALA A 171 -1.05 1.88 -23.46
CA ALA A 171 -1.10 2.91 -24.48
C ALA A 171 0.13 2.92 -25.41
N VAL A 172 1.31 2.61 -24.89
CA VAL A 172 2.56 2.74 -25.65
C VAL A 172 2.93 1.49 -26.43
N ASP A 173 2.58 0.30 -25.95
CA ASP A 173 2.92 -0.97 -26.60
C ASP A 173 1.78 -1.42 -27.54
N PRO A 174 1.99 -1.46 -28.86
CA PRO A 174 0.96 -1.89 -29.81
C PRO A 174 0.45 -3.33 -29.57
N SER A 175 1.29 -4.23 -29.07
CA SER A 175 0.89 -5.61 -28.78
C SER A 175 -0.09 -5.67 -27.61
N ILE A 176 0.13 -4.84 -26.58
CA ILE A 176 -0.76 -4.73 -25.43
C ILE A 176 -2.03 -3.96 -25.79
N GLY A 177 -1.91 -2.88 -26.58
CA GLY A 177 -3.07 -2.14 -27.08
C GLY A 177 -4.06 -3.02 -27.87
N LYS A 178 -3.57 -4.03 -28.60
CA LYS A 178 -4.40 -5.03 -29.30
C LYS A 178 -5.19 -5.93 -28.35
N LEU A 179 -4.65 -6.27 -27.18
CA LEU A 179 -5.38 -7.04 -26.16
C LEU A 179 -6.61 -6.27 -25.65
N GLY A 180 -6.53 -4.94 -25.61
CA GLY A 180 -7.64 -4.08 -25.18
C GLY A 180 -8.15 -4.48 -23.79
N TRP A 181 -9.46 -4.69 -23.64
CA TRP A 181 -10.06 -5.06 -22.35
C TRP A 181 -9.58 -6.40 -21.79
N TYR A 182 -9.08 -7.32 -22.64
CA TYR A 182 -8.49 -8.58 -22.18
C TYR A 182 -7.23 -8.34 -21.32
N PHE A 183 -6.48 -7.25 -21.59
CA PHE A 183 -5.34 -6.85 -20.78
C PHE A 183 -5.73 -6.60 -19.31
N VAL A 184 -6.92 -6.04 -19.05
CA VAL A 184 -7.41 -5.80 -17.68
C VAL A 184 -7.55 -7.12 -16.92
N ALA A 185 -8.11 -8.15 -17.56
CA ALA A 185 -8.25 -9.47 -16.95
C ALA A 185 -6.88 -10.11 -16.67
N LEU A 186 -5.91 -9.99 -17.59
CA LEU A 186 -4.55 -10.50 -17.38
C LEU A 186 -3.84 -9.79 -16.23
N VAL A 187 -3.95 -8.46 -16.14
CA VAL A 187 -3.35 -7.68 -15.05
C VAL A 187 -3.93 -8.10 -13.70
N ILE A 188 -5.26 -8.21 -13.59
CA ILE A 188 -5.93 -8.61 -12.34
C ILE A 188 -5.56 -10.04 -11.97
N LEU A 189 -5.53 -10.96 -12.94
CA LEU A 189 -5.08 -12.33 -12.70
C LEU A 189 -3.63 -12.37 -12.22
N GLY A 190 -2.74 -11.62 -12.87
CA GLY A 190 -1.34 -11.51 -12.50
C GLY A 190 -1.16 -10.97 -11.08
N SER A 191 -1.84 -9.88 -10.72
CA SER A 191 -1.74 -9.30 -9.38
C SER A 191 -2.33 -10.22 -8.30
N LEU A 192 -3.41 -10.97 -8.59
CA LEU A 192 -3.95 -11.98 -7.68
C LEU A 192 -2.99 -13.15 -7.45
N LEU A 193 -2.32 -13.63 -8.50
CA LEU A 193 -1.31 -14.70 -8.39
C LEU A 193 -0.08 -14.23 -7.60
N MET A 194 0.35 -12.99 -7.81
CA MET A 194 1.42 -12.36 -7.02
C MET A 194 1.02 -12.26 -5.56
N LEU A 195 -0.18 -11.75 -5.26
CA LEU A 195 -0.70 -11.67 -3.90
C LEU A 195 -0.80 -13.05 -3.24
N LEU A 196 -1.28 -14.06 -3.96
CA LEU A 196 -1.36 -15.43 -3.44
C LEU A 196 0.02 -15.95 -3.03
N CYS A 197 1.03 -15.76 -3.89
CA CYS A 197 2.40 -16.14 -3.57
C CYS A 197 2.96 -15.32 -2.38
N ALA A 198 2.66 -14.03 -2.30
CA ALA A 198 3.05 -13.16 -1.19
C ALA A 198 2.45 -13.64 0.15
N LEU A 199 1.16 -14.00 0.17
CA LEU A 199 0.50 -14.57 1.34
C LEU A 199 1.22 -15.85 1.80
N LEU A 200 1.62 -16.73 0.88
CA LEU A 200 2.28 -17.99 1.23
C LEU A 200 3.72 -17.76 1.71
N ILE A 201 4.56 -17.10 0.91
CA ILE A 201 6.00 -17.01 1.19
C ILE A 201 6.29 -16.06 2.35
N ASN A 202 5.61 -14.90 2.41
CA ASN A 202 5.91 -13.91 3.43
C ASN A 202 5.49 -14.40 4.83
N ASN A 203 4.45 -15.22 4.96
CA ASN A 203 4.00 -15.70 6.28
C ASN A 203 4.77 -16.91 6.84
N ILE A 204 5.82 -17.38 6.15
CA ILE A 204 6.68 -18.45 6.68
C ILE A 204 7.41 -17.93 7.92
N GLN A 205 8.20 -16.86 7.79
CA GLN A 205 8.93 -16.21 8.89
C GLN A 205 8.57 -14.74 9.13
N ARG A 206 7.86 -14.08 8.20
CA ARG A 206 7.43 -12.67 8.31
C ARG A 206 5.91 -12.59 8.50
N GLN A 207 5.35 -11.38 8.47
CA GLN A 207 3.91 -11.14 8.60
C GLN A 207 3.42 -10.28 7.42
N PHE A 208 2.47 -10.82 6.67
CA PHE A 208 1.84 -10.13 5.55
C PHE A 208 0.41 -10.66 5.33
N PRO A 209 -0.56 -9.83 4.95
CA PRO A 209 -0.51 -8.37 4.97
C PRO A 209 -0.48 -7.83 6.41
N VAL A 210 -0.09 -6.57 6.56
CA VAL A 210 -0.27 -5.82 7.80
C VAL A 210 -1.74 -5.44 7.98
N PHE A 211 -2.39 -5.04 6.88
CA PHE A 211 -3.82 -4.78 6.82
C PHE A 211 -4.38 -5.12 5.44
N TRP A 212 -5.65 -5.53 5.38
CA TRP A 212 -6.29 -5.89 4.12
C TRP A 212 -6.85 -4.70 3.35
N TRP A 213 -7.42 -3.72 4.08
CA TRP A 213 -8.13 -2.59 3.48
C TRP A 213 -7.52 -1.24 3.84
N THR A 214 -7.35 -0.96 5.12
CA THR A 214 -6.82 0.31 5.63
C THR A 214 -6.16 0.03 6.97
N PRO A 215 -5.14 0.80 7.38
CA PRO A 215 -4.56 0.70 8.72
C PRO A 215 -5.48 1.29 9.80
N GLN A 216 -6.50 2.05 9.42
CA GLN A 216 -7.48 2.64 10.35
C GLN A 216 -8.53 1.62 10.79
N ASP A 217 -9.21 1.91 11.89
CA ASP A 217 -10.34 1.11 12.34
C ASP A 217 -11.53 1.22 11.37
N VAL A 218 -12.12 0.07 11.04
CA VAL A 218 -13.26 -0.06 10.10
C VAL A 218 -14.51 -0.58 10.80
N GLY A 219 -15.68 -0.20 10.29
CA GLY A 219 -17.00 -0.57 10.80
C GLY A 219 -17.84 0.62 11.25
N LYS A 220 -19.06 0.36 11.74
CA LYS A 220 -19.83 1.38 12.47
C LYS A 220 -19.08 1.66 13.77
N GLN A 221 -18.22 2.67 13.75
CA GLN A 221 -17.84 3.35 14.97
C GLN A 221 -19.14 3.75 15.67
N THR A 222 -19.39 3.15 16.83
CA THR A 222 -20.52 3.57 17.65
C THR A 222 -20.21 5.01 18.03
N LYS A 223 -21.20 5.86 18.32
CA LYS A 223 -20.98 7.28 18.67
C LYS A 223 -20.02 7.52 19.86
N ASN A 224 -19.54 6.44 20.48
CA ASN A 224 -18.50 6.42 21.51
C ASN A 224 -17.05 6.39 20.96
N ASP A 225 -16.86 6.05 19.67
CA ASP A 225 -15.53 5.86 19.06
C ASP A 225 -15.13 7.03 18.14
N ILE A 226 -16.11 7.84 17.70
CA ILE A 226 -15.87 9.17 17.11
C ILE A 226 -15.85 10.14 18.27
N GLU A 227 -14.71 10.28 18.96
CA GLU A 227 -14.56 11.24 20.06
C GLU A 227 -15.83 11.31 20.93
N ALA A 228 -16.08 10.28 21.76
CA ALA A 228 -16.38 10.68 23.12
C ALA A 228 -15.24 11.65 23.44
N PRO A 229 -15.48 12.96 23.66
CA PRO A 229 -14.40 13.87 24.01
C PRO A 229 -13.68 13.11 25.11
N VAL A 230 -12.42 12.72 24.84
CA VAL A 230 -11.62 11.92 25.77
C VAL A 230 -11.95 12.49 27.12
N ALA A 231 -12.59 11.64 27.94
CA ALA A 231 -13.12 12.02 29.24
C ALA A 231 -12.14 13.02 29.83
N GLU A 232 -12.60 14.27 30.02
CA GLU A 232 -11.83 15.42 30.49
C GLU A 232 -10.34 15.34 30.13
N LYS A 233 -9.87 15.91 29.00
CA LYS A 233 -8.44 16.06 28.65
C LYS A 233 -7.54 15.76 29.86
N GLU A 234 -7.18 14.49 30.06
CA GLU A 234 -6.38 14.14 31.24
C GLU A 234 -5.10 14.92 31.02
N THR A 235 -4.86 15.88 31.92
CA THR A 235 -3.71 16.77 31.79
C THR A 235 -2.48 15.86 31.84
N VAL A 236 -1.38 16.23 31.19
CA VAL A 236 -0.14 15.42 31.26
C VAL A 236 0.23 15.14 32.72
N GLU A 237 -0.06 16.07 33.63
CA GLU A 237 -0.03 15.86 35.09
C GLU A 237 -0.89 14.68 35.59
N GLU A 238 -2.15 14.54 35.18
CA GLU A 238 -3.05 13.48 35.65
C GLU A 238 -2.62 12.10 35.13
N LEU A 239 -2.11 12.04 33.89
CA LEU A 239 -1.52 10.83 33.33
C LEU A 239 -0.25 10.42 34.09
N LEU A 240 0.63 11.37 34.42
CA LEU A 240 1.85 11.15 35.20
C LEU A 240 1.54 10.70 36.64
N VAL A 241 0.48 11.24 37.25
CA VAL A 241 0.02 10.81 38.58
C VAL A 241 -0.48 9.36 38.56
N ARG A 242 -1.16 8.93 37.50
CA ARG A 242 -1.72 7.57 37.38
C ARG A 242 -0.67 6.51 37.05
N ILE A 243 0.33 6.85 36.24
CA ILE A 243 1.41 5.93 35.85
C ILE A 243 2.44 5.76 36.99
N GLY A 244 2.40 6.63 38.00
CA GLY A 244 3.39 6.65 39.08
C GLY A 244 4.72 7.25 38.58
N PRO A 245 5.80 7.19 39.38
CA PRO A 245 7.10 7.68 38.93
C PRO A 245 7.57 6.85 37.72
N VAL A 246 7.37 7.42 36.53
CA VAL A 246 7.87 6.89 35.27
C VAL A 246 9.40 6.88 35.35
N SER A 247 10.01 5.69 35.27
CA SER A 247 11.47 5.60 35.27
C SER A 247 12.01 6.20 33.96
N GLU A 248 12.99 7.09 34.06
CA GLU A 248 13.72 7.64 32.90
C GLU A 248 14.34 6.55 32.02
N ARG A 249 14.48 5.33 32.55
CA ARG A 249 15.06 4.16 31.85
C ARG A 249 14.12 3.51 30.83
N ASP A 250 12.81 3.78 30.89
CA ASP A 250 11.83 3.09 30.03
C ASP A 250 11.02 4.08 29.16
N THR A 251 11.46 5.34 29.05
CA THR A 251 10.65 6.41 28.43
C THR A 251 11.44 7.22 27.41
N ILE A 252 10.83 7.39 26.23
CA ILE A 252 11.30 8.36 25.22
C ILE A 252 10.55 9.67 25.43
N ILE A 253 11.29 10.76 25.67
CA ILE A 253 10.71 12.09 25.87
C ILE A 253 11.07 12.95 24.66
N ILE A 254 10.04 13.44 23.96
CA ILE A 254 10.19 14.35 22.83
C ILE A 254 9.71 15.74 23.26
N THR A 255 10.63 16.68 23.41
CA THR A 255 10.32 18.10 23.65
C THR A 255 10.79 18.94 22.47
N PRO A 256 10.31 20.19 22.31
CA PRO A 256 10.86 21.10 21.31
C PRO A 256 12.39 21.29 21.44
N ALA A 257 12.96 21.15 22.64
CA ALA A 257 14.38 21.38 22.86
C ALA A 257 15.25 20.13 22.63
N HIS A 258 14.77 18.97 23.06
CA HIS A 258 15.57 17.74 23.11
C HIS A 258 14.71 16.50 22.91
N ILE A 259 15.34 15.46 22.37
CA ILE A 259 14.80 14.10 22.36
C ILE A 259 15.67 13.31 23.35
N ILE A 260 15.06 12.81 24.42
CA ILE A 260 15.73 11.93 25.39
C ILE A 260 15.29 10.51 25.10
N VAL A 261 16.27 9.64 24.91
CA VAL A 261 16.09 8.21 24.63
C VAL A 261 16.78 7.46 25.77
N PRO A 262 16.17 6.39 26.32
CA PRO A 262 16.73 5.69 27.46
C PRO A 262 18.05 4.97 27.11
N GLU A 263 18.94 4.86 28.09
CA GLU A 263 20.23 4.17 27.93
C GLU A 263 20.02 2.70 27.56
N GLY A 264 20.61 2.27 26.44
CA GLY A 264 20.48 0.91 25.91
C GLY A 264 19.33 0.70 24.91
N PHE A 265 18.61 1.76 24.56
CA PHE A 265 17.61 1.75 23.50
C PHE A 265 18.21 2.30 22.20
N ASP A 266 18.68 1.40 21.34
CA ASP A 266 19.28 1.75 20.06
C ASP A 266 18.18 2.01 19.01
N LEU A 267 18.18 3.23 18.46
CA LEU A 267 17.28 3.63 17.39
C LEU A 267 17.98 3.52 16.03
N GLY A 268 17.28 2.97 15.05
CA GLY A 268 17.71 2.99 13.65
C GLY A 268 17.70 4.41 13.06
N GLN A 269 18.33 4.58 11.89
CA GLN A 269 18.38 5.89 11.21
C GLN A 269 16.98 6.42 10.84
N GLU A 270 16.07 5.55 10.41
CA GLU A 270 14.70 5.93 10.08
C GLU A 270 13.92 6.40 11.31
N GLU A 271 14.09 5.71 12.44
CA GLU A 271 13.39 6.00 13.69
C GLU A 271 13.87 7.32 14.30
N CYS A 272 15.19 7.56 14.30
CA CYS A 272 15.77 8.86 14.65
C CYS A 272 15.17 9.99 13.80
N GLY A 273 15.06 9.79 12.48
CA GLY A 273 14.45 10.77 11.59
C GLY A 273 12.98 11.06 11.91
N ILE A 274 12.20 10.04 12.28
CA ILE A 274 10.81 10.23 12.72
C ILE A 274 10.74 11.07 14.00
N LEU A 275 11.59 10.79 14.99
CA LEU A 275 11.61 11.54 16.25
C LEU A 275 11.97 13.02 16.02
N GLU A 276 12.88 13.30 15.09
CA GLU A 276 13.22 14.67 14.70
C GLU A 276 12.06 15.40 14.02
N ILE A 277 11.35 14.74 13.10
CA ILE A 277 10.16 15.30 12.46
C ILE A 277 9.09 15.65 13.51
N LEU A 278 8.89 14.76 14.50
CA LEU A 278 7.94 15.02 15.59
C LEU A 278 8.37 16.19 16.46
N ARG A 279 9.66 16.30 16.80
CA ARG A 279 10.22 17.46 17.51
C ARG A 279 10.01 18.76 16.74
N ASP A 280 10.27 18.76 15.44
CA ASP A 280 10.19 19.97 14.63
C ASP A 280 8.73 20.45 14.48
N ARG A 281 7.78 19.52 14.34
CA ARG A 281 6.34 19.83 14.42
C ARG A 281 5.94 20.42 15.78
N LEU A 282 6.54 19.95 16.88
CA LEU A 282 6.31 20.53 18.20
C LEU A 282 6.89 21.96 18.29
N ARG A 283 8.06 22.23 17.69
CA ARG A 283 8.63 23.59 17.60
C ARG A 283 7.72 24.54 16.83
N GLU A 284 7.24 24.12 15.67
CA GLU A 284 6.35 24.92 14.82
C GLU A 284 5.04 25.27 15.55
N ARG A 285 4.48 24.32 16.30
CA ARG A 285 3.25 24.53 17.08
C ARG A 285 3.44 25.50 18.26
N HIS A 286 4.62 25.50 18.87
CA HIS A 286 4.92 26.32 20.05
C HIS A 286 5.63 27.65 19.72
N GLY A 287 5.86 27.96 18.44
CA GLY A 287 6.46 29.24 18.01
C GLY A 287 7.92 29.42 18.42
N VAL A 288 8.63 28.33 18.70
CA VAL A 288 10.05 28.36 19.07
C VAL A 288 10.85 28.08 17.79
N SER A 289 11.08 29.15 17.01
CA SER A 289 12.05 29.16 15.90
C SER A 289 13.47 29.37 16.41
#